data_AF-A0ABD3Q8K4-F1
#
_entry.id   AF-A0ABD3Q8K4-F1
#
_cell.length_a   1.000
_cell.length_b   1.000
_cell.length_c   1.000
_cell.angle_alpha   90.00
_cell.angle_beta   90.00
_cell.angle_gamma   90.00
#
_symmetry.space_group_name_H-M   'P 1'
#
loop_
_entity.id
_entity.type
_entity.pdbx_description
1 polymer ?
#
loop_
_entity_poly.entity_id
_entity_poly.type
_entity_poly.pdbx_seq_one_letter_code
_entity_poly.pdbx_strand_id
1 'polypeptide(L)'
;MSSEGPYSRYGAGSGGPGYGGGGGYGGGAAPGYGGQSYGGQAGKFILLIVTMTTRSNFNAGNEPQTCHLHLYQLNLNSGYGQGYGGGGASYSAPSGGAYGQKSGYSQSMGTNENFGAASAQADDSKKGGKKSMALQALNKNVIMWAGFFTASLFIYFFLSGGDFSFLMTYGAMSRMFGFGILNVKTFTSRRATGVSIKTLQLYCLVFFFRLLSILRHEGYLPYDKSGDWLYHLIELSSLLFTATALWGCMFPFKGTYQQDLDKFGEMNVPPGFGAVYLAVPVLILAIVVHPNLNSDFLSDVAWTYAMYLESVSLVPQLFMFQKQQSGVVELLTAHFVAALGFGRILEFMFWIYSYHELATSAGSKLPGYLALFSQFMQLVLMLDFFWYYYLAVKNATPLVLPSHGAAMGIV
;
A
#
# COMPACT_ATOMS: atom_id res chain seq x y z
N MET A 1 -9.55 -49.93 -46.14
CA MET A 1 -9.02 -51.30 -46.04
C MET A 1 -7.68 -51.20 -45.33
N SER A 2 -7.67 -51.35 -44.00
CA SER A 2 -7.30 -52.59 -43.26
C SER A 2 -5.77 -52.71 -43.20
N SER A 3 -5.07 -52.94 -42.08
CA SER A 3 -5.32 -53.71 -40.85
C SER A 3 -4.20 -53.38 -39.84
N GLU A 4 -4.47 -53.06 -38.57
CA GLU A 4 -4.40 -53.93 -37.36
C GLU A 4 -2.99 -54.46 -36.94
N GLY A 5 -2.72 -54.38 -35.61
CA GLY A 5 -1.48 -54.77 -34.89
C GLY A 5 -1.27 -56.29 -34.75
N PRO A 6 -0.42 -56.79 -33.80
CA PRO A 6 -0.90 -57.03 -32.42
C PRO A 6 0.15 -57.06 -31.24
N TYR A 7 -0.38 -56.86 -30.02
CA TYR A 7 -0.13 -57.49 -28.69
C TYR A 7 1.24 -58.08 -28.24
N SER A 8 1.64 -57.74 -27.00
CA SER A 8 1.68 -58.74 -25.90
C SER A 8 1.68 -58.17 -24.47
N ARG A 9 1.04 -58.93 -23.58
CA ARG A 9 0.63 -58.69 -22.18
C ARG A 9 1.38 -59.65 -21.24
N TYR A 10 1.07 -59.54 -19.94
CA TYR A 10 1.30 -60.43 -18.78
C TYR A 10 2.45 -60.01 -17.85
N GLY A 11 2.30 -59.95 -16.53
CA GLY A 11 1.20 -60.25 -15.60
C GLY A 11 1.75 -60.22 -14.15
N ALA A 12 1.07 -59.55 -13.21
CA ALA A 12 0.36 -60.12 -12.05
C ALA A 12 1.24 -60.96 -11.08
N GLY A 13 1.46 -60.55 -9.83
CA GLY A 13 0.55 -60.61 -8.66
C GLY A 13 1.43 -60.98 -7.43
N SER A 14 1.08 -60.90 -6.15
CA SER A 14 -0.17 -60.68 -5.39
C SER A 14 0.15 -60.88 -3.90
N GLY A 15 -0.59 -60.25 -2.97
CA GLY A 15 -0.88 -60.83 -1.64
C GLY A 15 -0.72 -59.93 -0.39
N GLY A 16 -1.85 -59.48 0.18
CA GLY A 16 -1.98 -59.04 1.61
C GLY A 16 -2.16 -60.25 2.56
N PRO A 17 -2.93 -60.22 3.68
CA PRO A 17 -3.74 -59.12 4.28
C PRO A 17 -3.83 -59.05 5.86
N GLY A 18 -4.58 -58.05 6.39
CA GLY A 18 -5.43 -58.08 7.62
C GLY A 18 -4.86 -57.55 8.96
N TYR A 19 -5.60 -57.11 9.99
CA TYR A 19 -6.99 -56.64 10.25
C TYR A 19 -7.09 -56.14 11.73
N GLY A 20 -7.97 -55.17 12.05
CA GLY A 20 -8.58 -54.89 13.38
C GLY A 20 -7.78 -54.00 14.37
N GLY A 21 -8.30 -53.08 15.18
CA GLY A 21 -9.66 -52.68 15.60
C GLY A 21 -9.60 -52.24 17.09
N GLY A 22 -10.21 -51.11 17.48
CA GLY A 22 -10.42 -50.76 18.91
C GLY A 22 -10.47 -49.27 19.24
N GLY A 23 -11.65 -48.77 19.62
CA GLY A 23 -11.84 -47.44 20.22
C GLY A 23 -11.97 -47.49 21.74
N GLY A 24 -11.75 -46.35 22.41
CA GLY A 24 -11.94 -46.16 23.85
C GLY A 24 -11.77 -44.70 24.27
N TYR A 25 -12.76 -44.16 24.99
CA TYR A 25 -12.92 -42.79 25.46
C TYR A 25 -12.03 -42.45 26.67
N GLY A 26 -11.64 -41.17 26.82
CA GLY A 26 -11.10 -40.61 28.06
C GLY A 26 -10.87 -39.10 27.94
N GLY A 27 -11.63 -38.30 28.70
CA GLY A 27 -11.63 -36.84 28.66
C GLY A 27 -10.42 -36.17 29.31
N GLY A 28 -10.18 -34.92 28.93
CA GLY A 28 -9.19 -34.02 29.55
C GLY A 28 -9.36 -32.60 29.02
N ALA A 29 -9.53 -31.65 29.93
CA ALA A 29 -9.93 -30.27 29.69
C ALA A 29 -8.93 -29.44 28.86
N ALA A 30 -9.46 -28.46 28.12
CA ALA A 30 -8.72 -27.47 27.35
C ALA A 30 -8.01 -26.43 28.25
N PRO A 31 -6.80 -25.99 27.86
CA PRO A 31 -6.32 -24.64 28.16
C PRO A 31 -6.40 -23.77 26.90
N GLY A 32 -7.07 -22.63 27.03
CA GLY A 32 -7.15 -21.61 25.99
C GLY A 32 -5.77 -21.02 25.68
N TYR A 33 -5.41 -20.99 24.40
CA TYR A 33 -4.26 -20.25 23.92
C TYR A 33 -4.72 -18.89 23.39
N GLY A 34 -4.34 -17.86 24.13
CA GLY A 34 -4.47 -16.47 23.72
C GLY A 34 -3.68 -16.22 22.44
N GLY A 35 -4.30 -15.50 21.50
CA GLY A 35 -3.66 -15.06 20.27
C GLY A 35 -2.50 -14.11 20.57
N GLN A 36 -1.28 -14.56 20.31
CA GLN A 36 -0.12 -13.68 20.23
C GLN A 36 -0.17 -12.92 18.90
N SER A 37 -0.23 -11.60 19.03
CA SER A 37 -0.22 -10.63 17.93
C SER A 37 1.17 -10.61 17.26
N TYR A 38 1.27 -11.11 16.03
CA TYR A 38 2.43 -11.00 15.15
C TYR A 38 2.41 -9.69 14.32
N GLY A 39 1.90 -8.60 14.88
CA GLY A 39 1.66 -7.33 14.17
C GLY A 39 2.75 -6.27 14.34
N GLY A 40 4.05 -6.62 14.36
CA GLY A 40 5.12 -5.66 14.68
C GLY A 40 6.45 -5.78 13.95
N GLN A 41 6.65 -6.78 13.09
CA GLN A 41 7.92 -6.98 12.37
C GLN A 41 7.93 -6.44 10.92
N ALA A 42 6.77 -6.30 10.28
CA ALA A 42 6.68 -5.88 8.87
C ALA A 42 7.12 -4.42 8.65
N GLY A 43 6.75 -3.49 9.56
CA GLY A 43 7.15 -2.08 9.47
C GLY A 43 8.68 -1.87 9.55
N LYS A 44 9.39 -2.75 10.26
CA LYS A 44 10.87 -2.73 10.31
C LYS A 44 11.49 -3.20 8.99
N PHE A 45 10.81 -4.08 8.24
CA PHE A 45 11.30 -4.66 6.99
C PHE A 45 11.31 -3.65 5.82
N ILE A 46 10.26 -2.82 5.71
CA ILE A 46 10.18 -1.76 4.70
C ILE A 46 11.28 -0.72 4.94
N LEU A 47 11.50 -0.32 6.19
CA LEU A 47 12.61 0.57 6.54
C LEU A 47 13.97 -0.11 6.30
N LEU A 48 14.11 -1.42 6.53
CA LEU A 48 15.37 -2.12 6.26
C LEU A 48 15.71 -2.14 4.76
N ILE A 49 14.75 -2.41 3.87
CA ILE A 49 14.97 -2.41 2.41
C ILE A 49 15.26 -0.98 1.89
N VAL A 50 14.51 0.02 2.37
CA VAL A 50 14.73 1.44 2.01
C VAL A 50 16.03 1.99 2.61
N THR A 51 16.42 1.55 3.81
CA THR A 51 17.67 1.93 4.49
C THR A 51 18.87 1.20 3.89
N MET A 52 18.74 -0.07 3.48
CA MET A 52 19.81 -0.81 2.81
C MET A 52 20.13 -0.23 1.43
N THR A 53 19.12 0.25 0.71
CA THR A 53 19.31 0.95 -0.58
C THR A 53 20.01 2.32 -0.40
N THR A 54 19.88 2.95 0.78
CA THR A 54 20.54 4.24 1.09
C THR A 54 21.91 4.09 1.77
N ARG A 55 22.32 2.89 2.20
CA ARG A 55 23.58 2.67 2.93
C ARG A 55 24.68 1.97 2.11
N SER A 56 24.43 1.55 0.88
CA SER A 56 25.46 0.98 0.01
C SER A 56 26.20 2.06 -0.78
N ASN A 57 27.06 2.82 -0.10
CA ASN A 57 28.25 3.45 -0.72
C ASN A 57 29.24 3.89 0.37
N PHE A 58 30.50 3.50 0.17
CA PHE A 58 31.74 3.80 0.92
C PHE A 58 32.01 3.01 2.23
N ASN A 59 32.85 1.98 2.13
CA ASN A 59 34.29 2.19 2.35
C ASN A 59 35.14 1.02 1.81
N ALA A 60 36.15 1.38 1.03
CA ALA A 60 37.26 0.51 0.64
C ALA A 60 38.29 0.46 1.78
N GLY A 61 38.83 -0.72 2.06
CA GLY A 61 40.06 -0.89 2.84
C GLY A 61 39.97 -1.86 4.02
N ASN A 62 40.68 -2.99 3.86
CA ASN A 62 41.18 -3.95 4.86
C ASN A 62 40.28 -5.13 5.32
N GLU A 63 40.98 -6.27 5.45
CA GLU A 63 40.62 -7.69 5.55
C GLU A 63 39.73 -8.15 6.76
N PRO A 64 39.27 -9.42 6.78
CA PRO A 64 37.97 -9.78 7.35
C PRO A 64 38.03 -10.07 8.85
N GLN A 65 37.12 -9.46 9.60
CA GLN A 65 36.74 -9.95 10.93
C GLN A 65 35.35 -10.56 10.89
N THR A 66 35.29 -11.86 11.15
CA THR A 66 34.10 -12.62 11.50
C THR A 66 33.48 -12.04 12.78
N CYS A 67 32.42 -11.24 12.64
CA CYS A 67 31.70 -10.71 13.80
C CYS A 67 30.66 -11.72 14.31
N HIS A 68 31.01 -12.38 15.43
CA HIS A 68 30.08 -13.03 16.33
C HIS A 68 29.09 -12.01 16.93
N LEU A 69 27.82 -12.38 16.96
CA LEU A 69 26.71 -11.61 17.51
C LEU A 69 26.73 -11.71 19.06
N HIS A 70 27.20 -10.68 19.77
CA HIS A 70 27.05 -10.57 21.23
C HIS A 70 25.92 -9.59 21.57
N LEU A 71 24.81 -10.13 22.08
CA LEU A 71 23.71 -9.38 22.68
C LEU A 71 24.14 -8.89 24.07
N TYR A 72 24.30 -7.57 24.25
CA TYR A 72 24.37 -6.98 25.58
C TYR A 72 22.96 -6.66 26.08
N GLN A 73 22.62 -7.29 27.20
CA GLN A 73 21.38 -7.14 27.96
C GLN A 73 21.61 -6.03 28.99
N LEU A 74 20.98 -4.86 28.83
CA LEU A 74 20.94 -3.83 29.86
C LEU A 74 19.73 -4.06 30.75
N ASN A 75 20.05 -4.57 31.94
CA ASN A 75 19.20 -4.79 33.08
C ASN A 75 19.15 -3.50 33.91
N LEU A 76 17.98 -2.91 34.11
CA LEU A 76 17.76 -1.94 35.18
C LEU A 76 16.47 -2.30 35.90
N ASN A 77 16.68 -3.02 37.00
CA ASN A 77 15.68 -3.35 37.99
C ASN A 77 15.58 -2.19 39.00
N SER A 78 14.35 -1.83 39.31
CA SER A 78 13.95 -0.88 40.35
C SER A 78 14.48 -1.27 41.74
N GLY A 79 15.05 -0.29 42.45
CA GLY A 79 15.37 -0.36 43.88
C GLY A 79 14.71 0.78 44.64
N TYR A 80 13.76 0.44 45.50
CA TYR A 80 13.22 1.28 46.58
C TYR A 80 14.29 1.53 47.65
N GLY A 81 14.31 2.72 48.27
CA GLY A 81 14.96 2.91 49.58
C GLY A 81 15.37 4.34 49.94
N GLN A 82 14.58 4.95 50.84
CA GLN A 82 14.92 5.91 51.91
C GLN A 82 16.11 6.89 51.80
N GLY A 83 15.84 8.16 52.13
CA GLY A 83 16.50 8.80 53.29
C GLY A 83 17.29 10.11 53.10
N TYR A 84 16.77 11.17 53.76
CA TYR A 84 17.44 12.31 54.40
C TYR A 84 17.95 13.56 53.62
N GLY A 85 17.53 14.72 54.17
CA GLY A 85 18.17 16.05 54.10
C GLY A 85 17.64 16.93 52.95
N GLY A 86 17.15 18.16 53.12
CA GLY A 86 17.22 19.14 54.20
C GLY A 86 17.28 20.54 53.54
N GLY A 87 16.44 21.48 53.99
CA GLY A 87 16.40 22.89 53.55
C GLY A 87 15.21 23.19 52.64
N GLY A 88 14.23 24.04 52.95
CA GLY A 88 14.19 25.16 53.88
C GLY A 88 14.11 26.47 53.09
N ALA A 89 12.90 26.94 52.76
CA ALA A 89 12.61 28.36 52.51
C ALA A 89 11.09 28.60 52.51
N SER A 90 10.67 29.43 53.46
CA SER A 90 9.31 29.89 53.74
C SER A 90 8.93 31.14 52.91
N TYR A 91 7.73 31.67 53.20
CA TYR A 91 7.11 32.97 52.85
C TYR A 91 5.92 32.83 51.88
N SER A 92 4.67 32.68 52.37
CA SER A 92 3.76 33.66 53.01
C SER A 92 2.93 34.48 52.01
N ALA A 93 1.62 34.32 52.11
CA ALA A 93 0.58 35.12 51.47
C ALA A 93 0.62 36.60 51.91
N PRO A 94 -0.13 37.47 51.21
CA PRO A 94 -1.18 38.18 51.93
C PRO A 94 -2.51 38.33 51.18
N SER A 95 -3.56 38.43 51.99
CA SER A 95 -4.93 38.82 51.64
C SER A 95 -5.10 40.33 51.50
N GLY A 96 -6.15 40.76 50.79
CA GLY A 96 -6.96 41.92 51.17
C GLY A 96 -7.29 42.92 50.07
N GLY A 97 -8.57 43.31 49.96
CA GLY A 97 -9.00 44.54 49.28
C GLY A 97 -10.38 44.47 48.63
N ALA A 98 -11.40 44.98 49.32
CA ALA A 98 -12.80 45.04 48.92
C ALA A 98 -13.21 46.43 48.37
N TYR A 99 -14.25 46.50 47.51
CA TYR A 99 -15.23 47.59 47.27
C TYR A 99 -16.38 46.94 46.48
N GLY A 100 -17.69 46.96 46.78
CA GLY A 100 -18.65 47.97 47.27
C GLY A 100 -19.89 47.88 46.31
N GLN A 101 -21.00 47.21 46.64
CA GLN A 101 -22.24 47.62 47.33
C GLN A 101 -23.45 47.98 46.41
N LYS A 102 -24.64 47.48 46.82
CA LYS A 102 -26.08 47.85 46.55
C LYS A 102 -26.85 46.95 45.54
N SER A 103 -27.79 46.08 45.97
CA SER A 103 -29.16 46.24 46.57
C SER A 103 -30.27 46.32 45.48
N GLY A 104 -31.42 45.61 45.49
CA GLY A 104 -32.05 44.72 46.48
C GLY A 104 -33.31 43.99 45.96
N TYR A 105 -33.73 42.98 46.74
CA TYR A 105 -35.05 42.37 47.03
C TYR A 105 -36.25 42.35 46.05
N SER A 106 -36.83 41.14 45.85
CA SER A 106 -38.15 40.77 46.43
C SER A 106 -38.40 39.24 46.42
N GLN A 107 -38.88 38.71 47.55
CA GLN A 107 -39.31 37.33 47.79
C GLN A 107 -40.72 37.03 47.24
N SER A 108 -41.02 35.76 46.96
CA SER A 108 -42.34 35.17 47.24
C SER A 108 -42.23 33.67 47.48
N MET A 109 -42.68 33.22 48.65
CA MET A 109 -42.95 31.83 49.02
C MET A 109 -44.22 31.29 48.33
N GLY A 110 -44.28 29.97 48.14
CA GLY A 110 -45.50 29.24 47.78
C GLY A 110 -45.24 27.74 47.63
N THR A 111 -45.72 26.97 48.60
CA THR A 111 -45.69 25.50 48.73
C THR A 111 -46.60 24.77 47.73
N ASN A 112 -46.22 23.60 47.20
CA ASN A 112 -46.73 22.25 47.54
C ASN A 112 -46.42 21.20 46.43
N GLU A 113 -46.52 19.92 46.81
CA GLU A 113 -45.90 18.72 46.22
C GLU A 113 -46.49 18.11 44.93
N ASN A 114 -45.58 17.47 44.16
CA ASN A 114 -45.62 16.16 43.47
C ASN A 114 -46.45 15.82 42.19
N PHE A 115 -45.79 14.96 41.39
CA PHE A 115 -46.20 14.08 40.27
C PHE A 115 -46.26 14.65 38.83
N GLY A 116 -45.42 14.07 37.96
CA GLY A 116 -45.64 14.05 36.51
C GLY A 116 -44.37 14.02 35.66
N ALA A 117 -43.93 12.84 35.26
CA ALA A 117 -42.84 12.63 34.32
C ALA A 117 -43.11 13.29 32.95
N ALA A 118 -42.17 14.10 32.44
CA ALA A 118 -42.06 14.38 31.01
C ALA A 118 -40.70 15.00 30.63
N SER A 119 -40.14 14.50 29.52
CA SER A 119 -39.14 15.12 28.63
C SER A 119 -37.65 15.04 28.99
N ALA A 120 -37.12 13.81 28.99
CA ALA A 120 -35.75 13.58 28.48
C ALA A 120 -35.82 13.36 26.96
N GLN A 121 -35.99 14.44 26.19
CA GLN A 121 -35.90 14.37 24.74
C GLN A 121 -35.03 15.51 24.21
N ALA A 122 -33.72 15.36 24.43
CA ALA A 122 -32.72 16.22 23.81
C ALA A 122 -31.35 15.52 23.77
N ASP A 123 -31.19 14.39 23.06
CA ASP A 123 -29.85 14.04 22.53
C ASP A 123 -29.76 12.99 21.40
N ASP A 124 -30.83 12.65 20.67
CA ASP A 124 -30.74 11.59 19.64
C ASP A 124 -30.54 12.11 18.20
N SER A 125 -30.69 13.42 17.96
CA SER A 125 -30.57 14.01 16.62
C SER A 125 -29.12 14.12 16.11
N LYS A 126 -28.12 14.10 17.01
CA LYS A 126 -26.69 14.18 16.63
C LYS A 126 -26.04 12.82 16.29
N LYS A 127 -26.61 11.70 16.75
CA LYS A 127 -26.11 10.35 16.45
C LYS A 127 -26.60 9.81 15.09
N GLY A 128 -27.82 10.16 14.68
CA GLY A 128 -28.39 9.75 13.39
C GLY A 128 -27.67 10.34 12.16
N GLY A 129 -27.20 11.59 12.25
CA GLY A 129 -26.52 12.27 11.14
C GLY A 129 -25.15 11.70 10.80
N LYS A 130 -24.37 11.28 11.81
CA LYS A 130 -23.03 10.69 11.61
C LYS A 130 -23.09 9.28 11.00
N LYS A 131 -24.03 8.44 11.45
CA LYS A 131 -24.24 7.11 10.85
C LYS A 131 -24.72 7.21 9.39
N SER A 132 -25.58 8.18 9.08
CA SER A 132 -26.08 8.41 7.72
C SER A 132 -24.97 8.82 6.73
N MET A 133 -24.09 9.77 7.10
CA MET A 133 -22.99 10.17 6.22
C MET A 133 -21.93 9.08 6.02
N ALA A 134 -21.58 8.34 7.08
CA ALA A 134 -20.65 7.21 6.99
C ALA A 134 -21.20 6.08 6.11
N LEU A 135 -22.49 5.76 6.24
CA LEU A 135 -23.17 4.78 5.40
C LEU A 135 -23.26 5.24 3.93
N GLN A 136 -23.53 6.52 3.69
CA GLN A 136 -23.54 7.09 2.33
C GLN A 136 -22.15 7.07 1.68
N ALA A 137 -21.08 7.39 2.42
CA ALA A 137 -19.72 7.30 1.93
C ALA A 137 -19.31 5.84 1.64
N LEU A 138 -19.68 4.90 2.51
CA LEU A 138 -19.47 3.47 2.30
C LEU A 138 -20.17 2.99 1.01
N ASN A 139 -21.43 3.39 0.81
CA ASN A 139 -22.19 3.05 -0.39
C ASN A 139 -21.51 3.57 -1.67
N LYS A 140 -20.96 4.79 -1.65
CA LYS A 140 -20.24 5.34 -2.80
C LYS A 140 -18.95 4.56 -3.13
N ASN A 141 -18.19 4.15 -2.12
CA ASN A 141 -16.96 3.36 -2.33
C ASN A 141 -17.26 1.98 -2.89
N VAL A 142 -18.28 1.30 -2.35
CA VAL A 142 -18.71 -0.02 -2.82
C VAL A 142 -19.19 0.07 -4.27
N ILE A 143 -20.00 1.07 -4.61
CA ILE A 143 -20.48 1.29 -5.99
C ILE A 143 -19.31 1.51 -6.95
N MET A 144 -18.29 2.26 -6.53
CA MET A 144 -17.11 2.55 -7.37
C MET A 144 -16.33 1.28 -7.72
N TRP A 145 -16.02 0.45 -6.72
CA TRP A 145 -15.33 -0.83 -6.94
C TRP A 145 -16.21 -1.84 -7.67
N ALA A 146 -17.50 -1.92 -7.33
CA ALA A 146 -18.46 -2.76 -8.05
C ALA A 146 -18.52 -2.39 -9.53
N GLY A 147 -18.58 -1.09 -9.86
CA GLY A 147 -18.53 -0.60 -11.23
C GLY A 147 -17.25 -1.00 -11.95
N PHE A 148 -16.08 -0.88 -11.29
CA PHE A 148 -14.82 -1.35 -11.85
C PHE A 148 -14.82 -2.85 -12.14
N PHE A 149 -15.26 -3.69 -11.21
CA PHE A 149 -15.31 -5.14 -11.40
C PHE A 149 -16.34 -5.54 -12.48
N THR A 150 -17.50 -4.91 -12.52
CA THR A 150 -18.50 -5.14 -13.57
C THR A 150 -17.97 -4.74 -14.95
N ALA A 151 -17.33 -3.59 -15.09
CA ALA A 151 -16.71 -3.16 -16.34
C ALA A 151 -15.57 -4.12 -16.76
N SER A 152 -14.80 -4.63 -15.80
CA SER A 152 -13.73 -5.60 -16.05
C SER A 152 -14.26 -6.94 -16.54
N LEU A 153 -15.36 -7.42 -15.96
CA LEU A 153 -16.05 -8.62 -16.45
C LEU A 153 -16.61 -8.42 -17.85
N PHE A 154 -17.22 -7.25 -18.13
CA PHE A 154 -17.69 -6.93 -19.47
C PHE A 154 -16.53 -6.96 -20.48
N ILE A 155 -15.40 -6.33 -20.17
CA ILE A 155 -14.23 -6.34 -21.03
C ILE A 155 -13.70 -7.76 -21.25
N TYR A 156 -13.65 -8.59 -20.20
CA TYR A 156 -13.26 -10.00 -20.33
C TYR A 156 -14.19 -10.77 -21.28
N PHE A 157 -15.51 -10.67 -21.12
CA PHE A 157 -16.44 -11.45 -21.95
C PHE A 157 -16.56 -10.97 -23.39
N PHE A 158 -16.37 -9.67 -23.65
CA PHE A 158 -16.63 -9.11 -24.99
C PHE A 158 -15.37 -8.74 -25.77
N LEU A 159 -14.25 -8.45 -25.09
CA LEU A 159 -13.03 -7.92 -25.71
C LEU A 159 -11.80 -8.81 -25.51
N SER A 160 -11.82 -9.76 -24.57
CA SER A 160 -10.73 -10.73 -24.36
C SER A 160 -10.95 -12.01 -25.16
N GLY A 161 -9.85 -12.68 -25.51
CA GLY A 161 -9.86 -14.06 -26.04
C GLY A 161 -9.98 -15.11 -24.93
N GLY A 162 -9.89 -14.71 -23.66
CA GLY A 162 -9.86 -15.60 -22.50
C GLY A 162 -8.46 -16.15 -22.21
N ASP A 163 -7.42 -15.60 -22.83
CA ASP A 163 -6.05 -16.05 -22.63
C ASP A 163 -5.49 -15.56 -21.30
N PHE A 164 -4.53 -16.32 -20.75
CA PHE A 164 -3.88 -15.99 -19.49
C PHE A 164 -3.23 -14.59 -19.49
N SER A 165 -2.77 -14.13 -20.66
CA SER A 165 -2.20 -12.80 -20.87
C SER A 165 -3.18 -11.66 -20.60
N PHE A 166 -4.50 -11.91 -20.53
CA PHE A 166 -5.49 -10.92 -20.10
C PHE A 166 -5.19 -10.32 -18.72
N LEU A 167 -4.49 -11.05 -17.84
CA LEU A 167 -4.07 -10.53 -16.54
C LEU A 167 -3.24 -9.25 -16.64
N MET A 168 -2.42 -9.10 -17.69
CA MET A 168 -1.66 -7.89 -17.93
C MET A 168 -2.57 -6.71 -18.28
N THR A 169 -3.56 -6.94 -19.14
CA THR A 169 -4.58 -5.93 -19.46
C THR A 169 -5.40 -5.56 -18.24
N TYR A 170 -5.82 -6.54 -17.44
CA TYR A 170 -6.60 -6.29 -16.24
C TYR A 170 -5.80 -5.53 -15.17
N GLY A 171 -4.51 -5.85 -15.03
CA GLY A 171 -3.57 -5.09 -14.21
C GLY A 171 -3.47 -3.62 -14.64
N ALA A 172 -3.35 -3.38 -15.95
CA ALA A 172 -3.35 -2.04 -16.52
C ALA A 172 -4.68 -1.29 -16.29
N MET A 173 -5.83 -1.97 -16.45
CA MET A 173 -7.14 -1.39 -16.14
C MET A 173 -7.25 -0.95 -14.68
N SER A 174 -6.76 -1.77 -13.76
CA SER A 174 -6.73 -1.43 -12.33
C SER A 174 -5.89 -0.19 -12.04
N ARG A 175 -4.74 -0.06 -12.71
CA ARG A 175 -3.89 1.12 -12.58
C ARG A 175 -4.55 2.37 -13.14
N MET A 176 -5.13 2.29 -14.33
CA MET A 176 -5.92 3.36 -14.93
C MET A 176 -7.05 3.81 -14.00
N PHE A 177 -7.78 2.85 -13.43
CA PHE A 177 -8.85 3.10 -12.47
C PHE A 177 -8.33 3.84 -11.22
N GLY A 178 -7.19 3.42 -10.67
CA GLY A 178 -6.53 4.12 -9.56
C GLY A 178 -6.24 5.58 -9.87
N PHE A 179 -5.63 5.88 -11.02
CA PHE A 179 -5.37 7.27 -11.42
C PHE A 179 -6.66 8.05 -11.72
N GLY A 180 -7.70 7.40 -12.23
CA GLY A 180 -9.03 7.98 -12.35
C GLY A 180 -9.60 8.43 -11.00
N ILE A 181 -9.53 7.57 -9.98
CA ILE A 181 -9.94 7.91 -8.61
C ILE A 181 -9.15 9.10 -8.07
N LEU A 182 -7.84 9.11 -8.30
CA LEU A 182 -6.97 10.21 -7.85
C LEU A 182 -7.36 11.54 -8.49
N ASN A 183 -7.71 11.55 -9.78
CA ASN A 183 -8.22 12.74 -10.46
C ASN A 183 -9.55 13.19 -9.85
N VAL A 184 -10.52 12.29 -9.68
CA VAL A 184 -11.81 12.61 -9.04
C VAL A 184 -11.58 13.24 -7.66
N LYS A 185 -10.68 12.65 -6.86
CA LYS A 185 -10.28 13.20 -5.55
C LYS A 185 -9.72 14.61 -5.70
N THR A 186 -8.72 14.80 -6.55
CA THR A 186 -7.93 16.03 -6.64
C THR A 186 -8.79 17.20 -7.15
N PHE A 187 -9.60 16.97 -8.18
CA PHE A 187 -10.42 18.02 -8.80
C PHE A 187 -11.71 18.30 -8.04
N THR A 188 -12.33 17.29 -7.41
CA THR A 188 -13.54 17.52 -6.59
C THR A 188 -13.20 18.24 -5.28
N SER A 189 -12.12 17.83 -4.62
CA SER A 189 -11.68 18.49 -3.37
C SER A 189 -10.98 19.83 -3.61
N ARG A 190 -10.45 20.05 -4.83
CA ARG A 190 -9.55 21.17 -5.19
C ARG A 190 -8.30 21.23 -4.30
N ARG A 191 -7.77 20.07 -3.90
CA ARG A 191 -6.63 19.95 -2.97
C ARG A 191 -5.67 18.82 -3.37
N ALA A 192 -4.38 19.12 -3.28
CA ALA A 192 -3.26 18.21 -3.49
C ALA A 192 -2.72 17.59 -2.18
N THR A 193 -3.50 17.64 -1.09
CA THR A 193 -3.12 17.08 0.21
C THR A 193 -2.96 15.56 0.14
N GLY A 194 -1.90 15.01 0.76
CA GLY A 194 -1.67 13.56 0.88
C GLY A 194 -1.23 12.86 -0.40
N VAL A 195 -0.85 13.59 -1.47
CA VAL A 195 -0.41 13.03 -2.76
C VAL A 195 1.03 13.43 -3.04
N SER A 196 1.89 12.44 -3.30
CA SER A 196 3.30 12.67 -3.65
C SER A 196 3.42 13.03 -5.13
N ILE A 197 4.02 14.20 -5.42
CA ILE A 197 4.30 14.63 -6.79
C ILE A 197 5.38 13.72 -7.41
N LYS A 198 6.32 13.23 -6.59
CA LYS A 198 7.40 12.35 -7.05
C LYS A 198 6.86 11.02 -7.57
N THR A 199 5.86 10.43 -6.91
CA THR A 199 5.18 9.24 -7.43
C THR A 199 4.50 9.52 -8.77
N LEU A 200 3.83 10.67 -8.93
CA LEU A 200 3.18 11.03 -10.20
C LEU A 200 4.20 11.25 -11.34
N GLN A 201 5.34 11.88 -11.06
CA GLN A 201 6.44 12.03 -12.02
C GLN A 201 6.96 10.67 -12.48
N LEU A 202 7.20 9.73 -11.55
CA LEU A 202 7.70 8.40 -11.86
C LEU A 202 6.69 7.62 -12.71
N TYR A 203 5.40 7.64 -12.36
CA TYR A 203 4.39 6.99 -13.17
C TYR A 203 4.20 7.63 -14.55
N CYS A 204 4.36 8.95 -14.70
CA CYS A 204 4.39 9.58 -16.02
C CYS A 204 5.51 9.00 -16.89
N LEU A 205 6.71 8.79 -16.33
CA LEU A 205 7.82 8.14 -17.03
C LEU A 205 7.49 6.68 -17.35
N VAL A 206 6.95 5.92 -16.41
CA VAL A 206 6.53 4.51 -16.63
C VAL A 206 5.60 4.41 -17.83
N PHE A 207 4.52 5.19 -17.86
CA PHE A 207 3.54 5.12 -18.94
C PHE A 207 4.12 5.62 -20.26
N PHE A 208 4.91 6.70 -20.23
CA PHE A 208 5.58 7.22 -21.42
C PHE A 208 6.51 6.19 -22.06
N PHE A 209 7.44 5.60 -21.30
CA PHE A 209 8.39 4.63 -21.84
C PHE A 209 7.72 3.31 -22.22
N ARG A 210 6.66 2.90 -21.52
CA ARG A 210 5.88 1.73 -21.94
C ARG A 210 5.23 1.97 -23.30
N LEU A 211 4.55 3.11 -23.48
CA LEU A 211 3.93 3.50 -24.75
C LEU A 211 4.97 3.60 -25.89
N LEU A 212 6.15 4.16 -25.62
CA LEU A 212 7.24 4.19 -26.60
C LEU A 212 7.65 2.81 -27.11
N SER A 213 7.56 1.79 -26.27
CA SER A 213 7.87 0.41 -26.67
C SER A 213 6.71 -0.22 -27.45
N ILE A 214 5.52 -0.25 -26.85
CA ILE A 214 4.38 -1.02 -27.39
C ILE A 214 3.78 -0.39 -28.66
N LEU A 215 3.87 0.93 -28.85
CA LEU A 215 3.39 1.58 -30.08
C LEU A 215 4.28 1.31 -31.29
N ARG A 216 5.54 0.89 -31.08
CA ARG A 216 6.48 0.59 -32.16
C ARG A 216 6.48 -0.89 -32.52
N HIS A 217 6.32 -1.75 -31.52
CA HIS A 217 6.45 -3.20 -31.68
C HIS A 217 5.50 -3.98 -30.77
N GLU A 218 5.15 -5.18 -31.20
CA GLU A 218 4.16 -6.02 -30.53
C GLU A 218 4.74 -7.01 -29.52
N GLY A 219 6.06 -7.21 -29.47
CA GLY A 219 6.69 -8.29 -28.70
C GLY A 219 6.45 -8.23 -27.18
N TYR A 220 6.01 -7.09 -26.65
CA TYR A 220 5.68 -6.93 -25.23
C TYR A 220 4.19 -6.71 -24.94
N LEU A 221 3.34 -6.81 -25.96
CA LEU A 221 1.90 -6.73 -25.78
C LEU A 221 1.38 -8.01 -25.10
N PRO A 222 0.29 -7.92 -24.32
CA PRO A 222 -0.45 -9.11 -23.93
C PRO A 222 -0.87 -9.89 -25.17
N TYR A 223 -0.58 -11.20 -25.22
CA TYR A 223 -0.97 -12.05 -26.35
C TYR A 223 -2.50 -12.18 -26.52
N ASP A 224 -3.26 -11.96 -25.45
CA ASP A 224 -4.72 -11.96 -25.50
C ASP A 224 -5.24 -10.89 -26.47
N LYS A 225 -6.39 -11.12 -27.12
CA LYS A 225 -7.04 -10.15 -28.03
C LYS A 225 -7.19 -8.72 -27.44
N SER A 226 -7.30 -8.61 -26.12
CA SER A 226 -7.33 -7.31 -25.44
C SER A 226 -6.02 -6.52 -25.56
N GLY A 227 -4.91 -7.18 -25.89
CA GLY A 227 -3.61 -6.60 -26.17
C GLY A 227 -3.61 -5.69 -27.39
N ASP A 228 -4.36 -6.03 -28.44
CA ASP A 228 -4.26 -5.37 -29.75
C ASP A 228 -4.46 -3.84 -29.71
N TRP A 229 -5.66 -3.40 -29.33
CA TRP A 229 -5.99 -1.96 -29.30
C TRP A 229 -6.37 -1.48 -27.90
N LEU A 230 -6.96 -2.36 -27.10
CA LEU A 230 -7.50 -1.98 -25.80
C LEU A 230 -6.37 -1.70 -24.80
N TYR A 231 -5.33 -2.54 -24.77
CA TYR A 231 -4.15 -2.31 -23.93
C TYR A 231 -3.48 -0.97 -24.24
N HIS A 232 -3.31 -0.64 -25.53
CA HIS A 232 -2.82 0.68 -25.98
C HIS A 232 -3.67 1.83 -25.46
N LEU A 233 -5.00 1.72 -25.59
CA LEU A 233 -5.93 2.75 -25.10
C LEU A 233 -5.84 2.91 -23.57
N ILE A 234 -5.70 1.82 -22.82
CA ILE A 234 -5.59 1.85 -21.36
C ILE A 234 -4.29 2.51 -20.92
N GLU A 235 -3.15 2.15 -21.52
CA GLU A 235 -1.85 2.74 -21.18
C GLU A 235 -1.82 4.24 -21.56
N LEU A 236 -2.40 4.63 -22.71
CA LEU A 236 -2.56 6.04 -23.09
C LEU A 236 -3.44 6.80 -22.11
N SER A 237 -4.60 6.25 -21.75
CA SER A 237 -5.51 6.86 -20.78
C SER A 237 -4.85 7.00 -19.40
N SER A 238 -4.06 6.01 -18.99
CA SER A 238 -3.30 6.04 -17.74
C SER A 238 -2.24 7.15 -17.74
N LEU A 239 -1.54 7.36 -18.85
CA LEU A 239 -0.63 8.50 -19.01
C LEU A 239 -1.38 9.83 -18.87
N LEU A 240 -2.52 9.98 -19.57
CA LEU A 240 -3.31 11.21 -19.54
C LEU A 240 -3.84 11.50 -18.12
N PHE A 241 -4.39 10.50 -17.42
CA PHE A 241 -4.86 10.67 -16.05
C PHE A 241 -3.72 11.00 -15.09
N THR A 242 -2.57 10.34 -15.21
CA THR A 242 -1.41 10.61 -14.35
C THR A 242 -0.86 12.02 -14.60
N ALA A 243 -0.72 12.42 -15.87
CA ALA A 243 -0.27 13.75 -16.25
C ALA A 243 -1.26 14.84 -15.78
N THR A 244 -2.56 14.58 -15.84
CA THR A 244 -3.60 15.50 -15.37
C THR A 244 -3.58 15.64 -13.84
N ALA A 245 -3.37 14.55 -13.10
CA ALA A 245 -3.18 14.59 -11.65
C ALA A 245 -1.90 15.36 -11.28
N LEU A 246 -0.79 15.09 -11.99
CA LEU A 246 0.48 15.78 -11.79
C LEU A 246 0.34 17.28 -12.02
N TRP A 247 -0.28 17.67 -13.15
CA TRP A 247 -0.59 19.04 -13.47
C TRP A 247 -1.44 19.68 -12.37
N GLY A 248 -2.50 19.01 -11.92
CA GLY A 248 -3.37 19.44 -10.83
C GLY A 248 -2.60 19.75 -9.54
N CYS A 249 -1.67 18.88 -9.15
CA CYS A 249 -0.84 19.07 -7.97
C CYS A 249 0.21 20.18 -8.12
N MET A 250 0.79 20.35 -9.31
CA MET A 250 1.88 21.31 -9.56
C MET A 250 1.40 22.75 -9.80
N PHE A 251 0.21 22.92 -10.36
CA PHE A 251 -0.29 24.23 -10.78
C PHE A 251 -1.52 24.70 -9.98
N PRO A 252 -2.76 24.27 -10.28
CA PRO A 252 -3.96 24.85 -9.68
C PRO A 252 -4.07 24.60 -8.18
N PHE A 253 -3.54 23.49 -7.66
CA PHE A 253 -3.68 23.11 -6.25
C PHE A 253 -2.35 23.10 -5.48
N LYS A 254 -1.29 23.69 -6.06
CA LYS A 254 0.05 23.76 -5.47
C LYS A 254 0.04 24.32 -4.04
N GLY A 255 -0.80 25.31 -3.76
CA GLY A 255 -0.90 25.92 -2.43
C GLY A 255 -1.34 24.96 -1.30
N THR A 256 -1.85 23.78 -1.65
CA THR A 256 -2.28 22.75 -0.68
C THR A 256 -1.38 21.51 -0.67
N TYR A 257 -0.33 21.49 -1.49
CA TYR A 257 0.64 20.41 -1.57
C TYR A 257 1.54 20.42 -0.34
N GLN A 258 1.74 19.24 0.26
CA GLN A 258 2.49 19.07 1.51
C GLN A 258 3.94 18.71 1.23
N GLN A 259 4.72 19.69 0.75
CA GLN A 259 6.13 19.50 0.41
C GLN A 259 6.96 19.01 1.61
N ASP A 260 6.59 19.40 2.83
CA ASP A 260 7.29 18.97 4.04
C ASP A 260 7.19 17.46 4.33
N LEU A 261 6.16 16.81 3.79
CA LEU A 261 5.96 15.37 3.93
C LEU A 261 6.55 14.59 2.76
N ASP A 262 6.56 15.16 1.55
CA ASP A 262 7.08 14.51 0.33
C ASP A 262 8.60 14.74 0.16
N LYS A 263 9.40 14.44 1.19
CA LYS A 263 10.88 14.64 1.19
C LYS A 263 11.69 13.43 0.69
N PHE A 264 11.04 12.47 0.04
CA PHE A 264 11.74 11.29 -0.49
C PHE A 264 12.82 11.71 -1.48
N GLY A 265 14.07 11.25 -1.26
CA GLY A 265 15.18 11.50 -2.18
C GLY A 265 15.65 12.97 -2.21
N GLU A 266 15.39 13.80 -1.21
CA GLU A 266 15.85 15.20 -1.19
C GLU A 266 17.18 15.39 -0.40
N MET A 267 18.13 14.46 -0.54
CA MET A 267 19.41 14.53 0.19
C MET A 267 20.44 15.42 -0.51
N ASN A 268 20.64 15.27 -1.84
CA ASN A 268 21.63 16.03 -2.62
C ASN A 268 21.05 16.61 -3.92
N VAL A 269 19.73 16.76 -4.02
CA VAL A 269 19.05 17.34 -5.19
C VAL A 269 18.09 18.44 -4.74
N PRO A 270 17.77 19.41 -5.61
CA PRO A 270 16.81 20.45 -5.27
C PRO A 270 15.45 19.86 -4.88
N PRO A 271 14.69 20.52 -3.98
CA PRO A 271 13.38 20.05 -3.57
C PRO A 271 12.45 19.83 -4.78
N GLY A 272 11.75 18.69 -4.79
CA GLY A 272 10.91 18.27 -5.92
C GLY A 272 11.60 17.38 -6.97
N PHE A 273 12.94 17.25 -6.96
CA PHE A 273 13.68 16.38 -7.90
C PHE A 273 14.03 14.99 -7.33
N GLY A 274 13.52 14.64 -6.15
CA GLY A 274 13.83 13.37 -5.49
C GLY A 274 13.46 12.11 -6.28
N ALA A 275 12.55 12.19 -7.24
CA ALA A 275 12.23 11.09 -8.16
C ALA A 275 13.46 10.57 -8.94
N VAL A 276 14.46 11.42 -9.18
CA VAL A 276 15.70 11.08 -9.90
C VAL A 276 16.46 9.94 -9.22
N TYR A 277 16.40 9.83 -7.88
CA TYR A 277 17.05 8.75 -7.13
C TYR A 277 16.51 7.36 -7.44
N LEU A 278 15.31 7.26 -7.99
CA LEU A 278 14.75 6.01 -8.48
C LEU A 278 14.87 5.93 -10.01
N ALA A 279 14.53 7.02 -10.70
CA ALA A 279 14.48 7.05 -12.16
C ALA A 279 15.84 6.75 -12.82
N VAL A 280 16.95 7.29 -12.31
CA VAL A 280 18.27 7.15 -12.96
C VAL A 280 18.89 5.78 -12.72
N PRO A 281 19.02 5.26 -11.49
CA PRO A 281 19.60 3.93 -11.27
C PRO A 281 18.83 2.82 -11.99
N VAL A 282 17.50 2.92 -12.03
CA VAL A 282 16.64 1.95 -12.73
C VAL A 282 16.82 2.03 -14.26
N LEU A 283 17.05 3.23 -14.80
CA LEU A 283 17.36 3.38 -16.23
C LEU A 283 18.69 2.72 -16.58
N ILE A 284 19.73 2.94 -15.76
CA ILE A 284 21.03 2.29 -15.94
C ILE A 284 20.87 0.77 -15.88
N LEU A 285 20.10 0.25 -14.91
CA LEU A 285 19.84 -1.18 -14.81
C LEU A 285 19.13 -1.72 -16.06
N ALA A 286 18.11 -1.03 -16.56
CA ALA A 286 17.38 -1.44 -17.77
C ALA A 286 18.26 -1.41 -19.03
N ILE A 287 19.19 -0.46 -19.14
CA ILE A 287 20.17 -0.43 -20.24
C ILE A 287 21.08 -1.66 -20.19
N VAL A 288 21.54 -2.05 -19.00
CA VAL A 288 22.47 -3.17 -18.81
C VAL A 288 21.76 -4.53 -18.92
N VAL A 289 20.54 -4.64 -18.38
CA VAL A 289 19.77 -5.89 -18.32
C VAL A 289 18.37 -5.66 -18.88
N HIS A 290 18.19 -6.00 -20.16
CA HIS A 290 16.92 -6.00 -20.87
C HIS A 290 16.78 -7.29 -21.70
N PRO A 291 15.55 -7.76 -21.96
CA PRO A 291 15.30 -8.84 -22.91
C PRO A 291 15.37 -8.30 -24.35
N ASN A 292 15.34 -9.19 -25.35
CA ASN A 292 15.48 -8.83 -26.76
C ASN A 292 14.32 -9.37 -27.61
N LEU A 293 13.08 -9.14 -27.18
CA LEU A 293 11.89 -9.67 -27.87
C LEU A 293 11.63 -8.93 -29.20
N ASN A 294 11.88 -7.62 -29.25
CA ASN A 294 11.66 -6.83 -30.47
C ASN A 294 12.90 -6.76 -31.37
N SER A 295 14.07 -7.16 -30.87
CA SER A 295 15.36 -6.92 -31.55
C SER A 295 15.59 -5.43 -31.86
N ASP A 296 15.01 -4.57 -31.04
CA ASP A 296 15.14 -3.11 -31.11
C ASP A 296 15.53 -2.59 -29.73
N PHE A 297 16.79 -2.16 -29.61
CA PHE A 297 17.37 -1.73 -28.35
C PHE A 297 16.53 -0.66 -27.65
N LEU A 298 15.99 0.32 -28.40
CA LEU A 298 15.23 1.42 -27.80
C LEU A 298 13.91 0.93 -27.21
N SER A 299 13.15 0.11 -27.94
CA SER A 299 11.88 -0.43 -27.44
C SER A 299 12.07 -1.48 -26.35
N ASP A 300 13.09 -2.33 -26.46
CA ASP A 300 13.41 -3.35 -25.45
C ASP A 300 13.84 -2.70 -24.12
N VAL A 301 14.72 -1.71 -24.16
CA VAL A 301 15.12 -0.94 -22.96
C VAL A 301 13.97 -0.11 -22.42
N ALA A 302 13.18 0.55 -23.27
CA ALA A 302 12.05 1.38 -22.81
C ALA A 302 11.00 0.56 -22.05
N TRP A 303 10.65 -0.63 -22.56
CA TRP A 303 9.73 -1.53 -21.86
C TRP A 303 10.30 -2.00 -20.52
N THR A 304 11.56 -2.44 -20.53
CA THR A 304 12.26 -2.91 -19.34
C THR A 304 12.35 -1.82 -18.27
N TYR A 305 12.68 -0.60 -18.70
CA TYR A 305 12.74 0.57 -17.83
C TYR A 305 11.38 0.85 -17.20
N ALA A 306 10.30 0.86 -18.00
CA ALA A 306 8.95 1.06 -17.48
C ALA A 306 8.57 0.00 -16.46
N MET A 307 8.88 -1.28 -16.73
CA MET A 307 8.62 -2.38 -15.80
C MET A 307 9.36 -2.22 -14.47
N TYR A 308 10.68 -2.04 -14.52
CA TYR A 308 11.49 -1.92 -13.31
C TYR A 308 11.15 -0.63 -12.55
N LEU A 309 10.92 0.48 -13.24
CA LEU A 309 10.61 1.76 -12.59
C LEU A 309 9.27 1.71 -11.87
N GLU A 310 8.29 1.04 -12.45
CA GLU A 310 6.96 0.91 -11.85
C GLU A 310 7.01 0.21 -10.49
N SER A 311 7.94 -0.75 -10.32
CA SER A 311 8.14 -1.46 -9.06
C SER A 311 8.46 -0.57 -7.86
N VAL A 312 9.12 0.56 -8.12
CA VAL A 312 9.57 1.52 -7.10
C VAL A 312 8.82 2.84 -7.15
N SER A 313 7.97 3.07 -8.15
CA SER A 313 7.28 4.36 -8.39
C SER A 313 6.35 4.78 -7.25
N LEU A 314 5.85 3.82 -6.46
CA LEU A 314 4.96 4.06 -5.33
C LEU A 314 5.70 4.39 -4.02
N VAL A 315 7.02 4.19 -3.96
CA VAL A 315 7.82 4.41 -2.75
C VAL A 315 7.67 5.82 -2.18
N PRO A 316 7.73 6.91 -2.98
CA PRO A 316 7.55 8.27 -2.46
C PRO A 316 6.17 8.48 -1.79
N GLN A 317 5.10 7.92 -2.38
CA GLN A 317 3.75 7.99 -1.81
C GLN A 317 3.64 7.24 -0.47
N LEU A 318 4.20 6.03 -0.37
CA LEU A 318 4.22 5.28 0.89
C LEU A 318 5.08 5.97 1.95
N PHE A 319 6.21 6.56 1.55
CA PHE A 319 7.04 7.37 2.43
C PHE A 319 6.27 8.57 2.97
N MET A 320 5.53 9.29 2.12
CA MET A 320 4.73 10.45 2.51
C MET A 320 3.65 10.07 3.54
N PHE A 321 3.00 8.91 3.38
CA PHE A 321 2.05 8.39 4.36
C PHE A 321 2.67 8.15 5.74
N GLN A 322 3.88 7.57 5.78
CA GLN A 322 4.58 7.31 7.05
C GLN A 322 5.03 8.59 7.77
N LYS A 323 5.24 9.68 7.03
CA LYS A 323 5.62 10.99 7.60
C LYS A 323 4.43 11.80 8.10
N GLN A 324 3.21 11.41 7.74
CA GLN A 324 2.03 12.12 8.19
C GLN A 324 1.78 11.86 9.69
N GLN A 325 1.83 12.92 10.49
CA GLN A 325 1.74 12.83 11.96
C GLN A 325 0.46 12.14 12.45
N SER A 326 -0.67 12.41 11.79
CA SER A 326 -1.95 11.80 12.14
C SER A 326 -2.06 10.32 11.77
N GLY A 327 -1.21 9.80 10.87
CA GLY A 327 -1.34 8.47 10.27
C GLY A 327 -2.59 8.28 9.40
N VAL A 328 -3.60 9.15 9.51
CA VAL A 328 -4.87 9.11 8.76
C VAL A 328 -4.62 9.36 7.28
N VAL A 329 -4.95 8.37 6.44
CA VAL A 329 -4.92 8.49 4.98
C VAL A 329 -6.31 8.82 4.47
N GLU A 330 -6.38 9.79 3.56
CA GLU A 330 -7.64 10.14 2.90
C GLU A 330 -8.18 8.96 2.08
N LEU A 331 -9.47 8.68 2.21
CA LEU A 331 -10.11 7.47 1.67
C LEU A 331 -9.91 7.26 0.16
N LEU A 332 -10.14 8.29 -0.66
CA LEU A 332 -9.93 8.17 -2.12
C LEU A 332 -8.45 7.98 -2.48
N THR A 333 -7.54 8.57 -1.70
CA THR A 333 -6.11 8.36 -1.88
C THR A 333 -5.72 6.91 -1.51
N ALA A 334 -6.35 6.35 -0.47
CA ALA A 334 -6.19 4.94 -0.13
C ALA A 334 -6.73 4.02 -1.24
N HIS A 335 -7.90 4.31 -1.81
CA HIS A 335 -8.44 3.54 -2.94
C HIS A 335 -7.55 3.62 -4.19
N PHE A 336 -6.98 4.78 -4.50
CA PHE A 336 -5.97 4.94 -5.55
C PHE A 336 -4.78 3.99 -5.34
N VAL A 337 -4.16 4.02 -4.16
CA VAL A 337 -3.00 3.17 -3.85
C VAL A 337 -3.39 1.68 -3.84
N ALA A 338 -4.58 1.35 -3.33
CA ALA A 338 -5.09 -0.02 -3.35
C ALA A 338 -5.33 -0.54 -4.78
N ALA A 339 -5.83 0.30 -5.69
CA ALA A 339 -6.04 -0.05 -7.09
C ALA A 339 -4.70 -0.26 -7.84
N LEU A 340 -3.69 0.58 -7.58
CA LEU A 340 -2.33 0.32 -8.09
C LEU A 340 -1.84 -1.05 -7.61
N GLY A 341 -1.97 -1.33 -6.31
CA GLY A 341 -1.57 -2.59 -5.71
C GLY A 341 -2.31 -3.81 -6.24
N PHE A 342 -3.63 -3.72 -6.44
CA PHE A 342 -4.41 -4.79 -7.06
C PHE A 342 -3.90 -5.11 -8.47
N GLY A 343 -3.57 -4.08 -9.27
CA GLY A 343 -2.95 -4.27 -10.58
C GLY A 343 -1.61 -5.00 -10.52
N ARG A 344 -0.79 -4.73 -9.49
CA ARG A 344 0.49 -5.42 -9.27
C ARG A 344 0.33 -6.89 -8.93
N ILE A 345 -0.70 -7.26 -8.17
CA ILE A 345 -0.97 -8.67 -7.85
C ILE A 345 -1.26 -9.44 -9.14
N LEU A 346 -2.09 -8.88 -10.03
CA LEU A 346 -2.44 -9.51 -11.32
C LEU A 346 -1.21 -9.68 -12.23
N GLU A 347 -0.39 -8.63 -12.35
CA GLU A 347 0.83 -8.70 -13.15
C GLU A 347 1.87 -9.66 -12.55
N PHE A 348 2.01 -9.70 -11.23
CA PHE A 348 2.89 -10.67 -10.58
C PHE A 348 2.43 -12.10 -10.85
N MET A 349 1.12 -12.37 -10.78
CA MET A 349 0.56 -13.67 -11.16
C MET A 349 0.90 -14.04 -12.60
N PHE A 350 0.82 -13.10 -13.54
CA PHE A 350 1.24 -13.33 -14.93
C PHE A 350 2.73 -13.69 -15.02
N TRP A 351 3.60 -12.87 -14.41
CA TRP A 351 5.05 -13.04 -14.52
C TRP A 351 5.59 -14.30 -13.85
N ILE A 352 4.93 -14.84 -12.83
CA ILE A 352 5.30 -16.16 -12.25
C ILE A 352 5.36 -17.24 -13.34
N TYR A 353 4.44 -17.19 -14.31
CA TYR A 353 4.38 -18.17 -15.39
C TYR A 353 5.15 -17.73 -16.62
N SER A 354 5.18 -16.44 -16.95
CA SER A 354 5.72 -15.95 -18.23
C SER A 354 7.15 -15.41 -18.19
N TYR A 355 7.82 -15.33 -17.03
CA TYR A 355 9.16 -14.73 -16.93
C TYR A 355 10.22 -15.37 -17.83
N HIS A 356 10.06 -16.66 -18.16
CA HIS A 356 11.04 -17.42 -18.94
C HIS A 356 11.09 -17.01 -20.41
N GLU A 357 10.05 -16.32 -20.90
CA GLU A 357 9.98 -15.74 -22.25
C GLU A 357 10.88 -14.49 -22.38
N LEU A 358 11.25 -13.85 -21.26
CA LEU A 358 12.11 -12.67 -21.24
C LEU A 358 13.61 -13.05 -21.26
N ALA A 359 14.09 -13.45 -22.44
CA ALA A 359 15.48 -13.78 -22.67
C ALA A 359 16.23 -12.67 -23.46
N THR A 360 17.54 -12.58 -23.21
CA THR A 360 18.48 -11.79 -24.03
C THR A 360 18.76 -12.50 -25.37
N SER A 361 19.38 -11.81 -26.32
CA SER A 361 19.83 -12.41 -27.60
C SER A 361 20.81 -13.57 -27.40
N ALA A 362 21.55 -13.59 -26.29
CA ALA A 362 22.46 -14.67 -25.91
C ALA A 362 21.75 -15.84 -25.18
N GLY A 363 20.42 -15.81 -25.04
CA GLY A 363 19.63 -16.83 -24.35
C GLY A 363 19.63 -16.74 -22.82
N SER A 364 20.30 -15.75 -22.22
CA SER A 364 20.25 -15.52 -20.77
C SER A 364 18.85 -15.08 -20.34
N LYS A 365 18.31 -15.76 -19.31
CA LYS A 365 17.00 -15.48 -18.69
C LYS A 365 17.06 -14.46 -17.55
N LEU A 366 18.22 -13.81 -17.35
CA LEU A 366 18.40 -12.81 -16.30
C LEU A 366 17.35 -11.68 -16.32
N PRO A 367 16.96 -11.10 -17.48
CA PRO A 367 15.91 -10.08 -17.52
C PRO A 367 14.57 -10.58 -16.99
N GLY A 368 14.21 -11.83 -17.28
CA GLY A 368 13.03 -12.49 -16.75
C GLY A 368 13.03 -12.64 -15.23
N TYR A 369 14.13 -13.12 -14.66
CA TYR A 369 14.26 -13.21 -13.21
C TYR A 369 14.17 -11.84 -12.53
N LEU A 370 14.78 -10.81 -13.11
CA LEU A 370 14.69 -9.44 -12.59
C LEU A 370 13.28 -8.85 -12.72
N ALA A 371 12.58 -9.11 -13.82
CA ALA A 371 11.18 -8.72 -13.98
C ALA A 371 10.31 -9.30 -12.86
N LEU A 372 10.41 -10.61 -12.65
CA LEU A 372 9.67 -11.29 -11.57
C LEU A 372 10.05 -10.75 -10.18
N PHE A 373 11.36 -10.56 -9.94
CA PHE A 373 11.86 -10.02 -8.68
C PHE A 373 11.35 -8.59 -8.42
N SER A 374 11.33 -7.71 -9.43
CA SER A 374 10.84 -6.34 -9.29
C SER A 374 9.37 -6.30 -8.88
N GLN A 375 8.52 -7.15 -9.48
CA GLN A 375 7.11 -7.23 -9.14
C GLN A 375 6.90 -7.78 -7.73
N PHE A 376 7.67 -8.81 -7.34
CA PHE A 376 7.66 -9.32 -5.98
C PHE A 376 8.06 -8.24 -4.96
N MET A 377 9.12 -7.48 -5.23
CA MET A 377 9.58 -6.42 -4.34
C MET A 377 8.53 -5.34 -4.11
N GLN A 378 7.81 -4.94 -5.16
CA GLN A 378 6.73 -3.98 -5.01
C GLN A 378 5.61 -4.50 -4.12
N LEU A 379 5.21 -5.76 -4.26
CA LEU A 379 4.19 -6.36 -3.39
C LEU A 379 4.63 -6.36 -1.93
N VAL A 380 5.90 -6.70 -1.67
CA VAL A 380 6.49 -6.64 -0.31
C VAL A 380 6.42 -5.24 0.28
N LEU A 381 6.75 -4.20 -0.50
CA LEU A 381 6.67 -2.80 -0.07
C LEU A 381 5.23 -2.38 0.28
N MET A 382 4.24 -2.99 -0.35
CA MET A 382 2.81 -2.68 -0.15
C MET A 382 2.11 -3.55 0.91
N LEU A 383 2.77 -4.60 1.44
CA LEU A 383 2.14 -5.54 2.38
C LEU A 383 1.53 -4.84 3.60
N ASP A 384 2.27 -3.92 4.21
CA ASP A 384 1.82 -3.18 5.38
C ASP A 384 0.59 -2.31 5.05
N PHE A 385 0.64 -1.60 3.92
CA PHE A 385 -0.48 -0.82 3.44
C PHE A 385 -1.72 -1.70 3.19
N PHE A 386 -1.57 -2.85 2.53
CA PHE A 386 -2.70 -3.76 2.26
C PHE A 386 -3.34 -4.28 3.54
N TRP A 387 -2.54 -4.61 4.55
CA TRP A 387 -3.05 -5.09 5.83
C TRP A 387 -3.95 -4.03 6.50
N TYR A 388 -3.45 -2.80 6.62
CA TYR A 388 -4.23 -1.71 7.24
C TYR A 388 -5.41 -1.28 6.38
N TYR A 389 -5.26 -1.28 5.04
CA TYR A 389 -6.37 -1.01 4.12
C TYR A 389 -7.48 -2.05 4.28
N TYR A 390 -7.15 -3.34 4.35
CA TYR A 390 -8.12 -4.40 4.59
C TYR A 390 -8.84 -4.23 5.93
N LEU A 391 -8.10 -3.93 7.01
CA LEU A 391 -8.70 -3.66 8.32
C LEU A 391 -9.65 -2.46 8.30
N ALA A 392 -9.26 -1.38 7.62
CA ALA A 392 -10.09 -0.18 7.47
C ALA A 392 -11.39 -0.47 6.71
N VAL A 393 -11.31 -1.23 5.61
CA VAL A 393 -12.48 -1.63 4.81
C VAL A 393 -13.39 -2.57 5.61
N LYS A 394 -12.82 -3.61 6.24
CA LYS A 394 -13.58 -4.58 7.03
C LYS A 394 -14.34 -3.94 8.18
N ASN A 395 -13.71 -2.99 8.88
CA ASN A 395 -14.28 -2.35 10.06
C ASN A 395 -15.06 -1.07 9.72
N ALA A 396 -15.11 -0.66 8.44
CA ALA A 396 -15.67 0.61 7.99
C ALA A 396 -15.11 1.83 8.76
N THR A 397 -13.81 1.79 9.09
CA THR A 397 -13.11 2.84 9.81
C THR A 397 -12.16 3.61 8.88
N PRO A 398 -11.78 4.86 9.21
CA PRO A 398 -10.73 5.57 8.49
C PRO A 398 -9.43 4.75 8.45
N LEU A 399 -8.71 4.80 7.32
CA LEU A 399 -7.40 4.17 7.22
C LEU A 399 -6.40 4.97 8.05
N VAL A 400 -5.82 4.33 9.07
CA VAL A 400 -4.77 4.90 9.91
C VAL A 400 -3.56 4.00 9.83
N LEU A 401 -2.45 4.54 9.33
CA LEU A 401 -1.17 3.85 9.28
C LEU A 401 -0.38 4.16 10.56
N PRO A 402 0.41 3.20 11.07
CA PRO A 402 1.22 3.40 12.26
C PRO A 402 2.29 4.47 11.99
N SER A 403 2.24 5.58 12.74
CA SER A 403 3.31 6.59 12.70
C SER A 403 4.41 6.19 13.67
N HIS A 404 5.67 6.21 13.23
CA HIS A 404 6.84 5.85 14.04
C HIS A 404 7.16 6.87 15.17
N GLY A 405 6.19 7.70 15.55
CA GLY A 405 6.31 8.71 16.62
C GLY A 405 5.22 8.65 17.68
N ALA A 406 4.21 7.79 17.56
CA ALA A 406 3.28 7.51 18.63
C ALA A 406 3.85 6.39 19.49
N ALA A 407 4.53 6.74 20.58
CA ALA A 407 4.67 5.83 21.70
C ALA A 407 3.27 5.27 22.00
N MET A 408 3.09 3.95 21.89
CA MET A 408 1.88 3.29 22.36
C MET A 408 1.78 3.53 23.86
N GLY A 409 1.03 4.57 24.24
CA GLY A 409 0.46 4.69 25.57
C GLY A 409 -0.58 3.58 25.70
N ILE A 410 -0.12 2.41 26.13
CA ILE A 410 -0.97 1.39 26.70
C ILE A 410 -1.48 2.00 28.02
N VAL A 411 -2.75 2.40 28.03
CA VAL A 411 -3.50 2.72 29.25
C VAL A 411 -4.10 1.43 29.77
#